data_AF-A0A1Y3D7M6-F1
#
_entry.id   AF-A0A1Y3D7M6-F1
#
_cell.length_a   1.000
_cell.length_b   1.000
_cell.length_c   1.000
_cell.angle_alpha   90.00
_cell.angle_beta   90.00
_cell.angle_gamma   90.00
#
_symmetry.space_group_name_H-M   'P 1'
#
loop_
_entity.id
_entity.type
_entity.pdbx_description
1 polymer ?
#
loop_
_entity_poly.entity_id
_entity_poly.type
_entity_poly.pdbx_seq_one_letter_code
_entity_poly.pdbx_strand_id
1 'polypeptide(L)'
;MDKVISLLLHDVPVHADYACDATDLDLEDIPEERIINLLNSSDENIIFEAAKLLTHWGQTSGFDVLVNLLDDNKLDGYIDHRLHGYDDTFQHVLRAFVRYWAIQCDLGFGEPARIKIFSPIKKIIEKSNTQRFNIKGLFWVIEECKYSEYIPLIKNHLIQIIDHPKLQFWKIHDGLEFMLKLNPELVHNLLDEKGKTLEDFKINNL
;
A
#
# COMPACT_ATOMS: atom_id res chain seq x y z
N MET A 1 -6.43 1.59 -25.46
CA MET A 1 -5.05 1.16 -25.09
C MET A 1 -4.44 0.46 -26.29
N ASP A 2 -3.19 0.81 -26.65
CA ASP A 2 -2.42 0.11 -27.70
C ASP A 2 -2.27 -1.37 -27.33
N LYS A 3 -2.41 -2.27 -28.31
CA LYS A 3 -2.27 -3.72 -28.12
C LYS A 3 -0.89 -4.09 -27.58
N VAL A 4 0.17 -3.38 -28.00
CA VAL A 4 1.54 -3.63 -27.51
C VAL A 4 1.64 -3.28 -26.03
N ILE A 5 1.16 -2.10 -25.64
CA ILE A 5 1.17 -1.64 -24.24
C ILE A 5 0.31 -2.55 -23.36
N SER A 6 -0.85 -2.97 -23.85
CA SER A 6 -1.72 -3.92 -23.13
C SER A 6 -1.02 -5.24 -22.84
N LEU A 7 -0.21 -5.77 -23.78
CA LEU A 7 0.56 -6.98 -23.56
C LEU A 7 1.67 -6.72 -22.53
N LEU A 8 2.42 -5.62 -22.66
CA LEU A 8 3.45 -5.27 -21.68
C LEU A 8 2.90 -5.13 -20.26
N LEU A 9 1.69 -4.60 -20.08
CA LEU A 9 1.08 -4.41 -18.77
C LEU A 9 0.46 -5.67 -18.16
N HIS A 10 -0.02 -6.62 -18.97
CA HIS A 10 -0.91 -7.66 -18.48
C HIS A 10 -0.51 -9.09 -18.85
N ASP A 11 0.49 -9.28 -19.71
CA ASP A 11 0.90 -10.61 -20.15
C ASP A 11 1.52 -11.41 -18.99
N VAL A 12 1.15 -12.69 -18.92
CA VAL A 12 1.70 -13.70 -18.01
C VAL A 12 2.26 -14.82 -18.89
N PRO A 13 3.59 -15.06 -18.87
CA PRO A 13 4.19 -16.10 -19.68
C PRO A 13 3.60 -17.48 -19.37
N VAL A 14 3.48 -18.34 -20.39
CA VAL A 14 2.86 -19.68 -20.26
C VAL A 14 3.56 -20.57 -19.22
N HIS A 15 4.86 -20.37 -18.98
CA HIS A 15 5.62 -21.14 -18.00
C HIS A 15 5.43 -20.64 -16.55
N ALA A 16 4.88 -19.45 -16.35
CA ALA A 16 4.59 -18.89 -15.03
C ALA A 16 3.17 -19.26 -14.58
N ASP A 17 2.89 -20.57 -14.51
CA ASP A 17 1.57 -21.11 -14.15
C ASP A 17 1.16 -20.85 -12.69
N TYR A 18 2.10 -20.38 -11.87
CA TYR A 18 1.89 -19.92 -10.50
C TYR A 18 1.32 -18.49 -10.42
N ALA A 19 1.52 -17.65 -11.44
CA ALA A 19 1.17 -16.24 -11.40
C ALA A 19 -0.31 -16.04 -11.76
N CYS A 20 -1.06 -15.36 -10.89
CA CYS A 20 -2.47 -15.02 -11.16
C CYS A 20 -2.58 -13.88 -12.16
N ASP A 21 -1.69 -12.88 -12.02
CA ASP A 21 -1.54 -11.78 -12.96
C ASP A 21 -0.07 -11.32 -13.05
N ALA A 22 0.20 -10.33 -13.91
CA ALA A 22 1.56 -9.85 -14.16
C ALA A 22 2.27 -9.31 -12.90
N THR A 23 1.55 -8.90 -11.85
CA THR A 23 2.15 -8.41 -10.60
C THR A 23 2.74 -9.52 -9.74
N ASP A 24 2.33 -10.77 -9.97
CA ASP A 24 2.80 -11.95 -9.24
C ASP A 24 4.05 -12.59 -9.87
N LEU A 25 4.49 -12.12 -11.03
CA LEU A 25 5.66 -12.66 -11.72
C LEU A 25 6.95 -12.50 -10.90
N ASP A 26 7.73 -13.57 -10.85
CA ASP A 26 9.10 -13.54 -10.36
C ASP A 26 10.03 -12.86 -11.37
N LEU A 27 11.12 -12.28 -10.87
CA LEU A 27 12.07 -11.51 -11.67
C LEU A 27 12.67 -12.27 -12.85
N GLU A 28 12.84 -13.58 -12.71
CA GLU A 28 13.41 -14.44 -13.75
C GLU A 28 12.47 -14.67 -14.94
N ASP A 29 11.16 -14.52 -14.73
CA ASP A 29 10.13 -14.72 -15.76
C ASP A 29 9.77 -13.41 -16.49
N ILE A 30 10.44 -12.29 -16.15
CA ILE A 30 10.17 -10.97 -16.73
C ILE A 30 11.27 -10.62 -17.74
N PRO A 31 10.94 -10.51 -19.04
CA PRO A 31 11.92 -10.11 -20.06
C PRO A 31 12.45 -8.68 -19.79
N GLU A 32 13.77 -8.48 -19.90
CA GLU A 32 14.40 -7.16 -19.68
C GLU A 32 13.84 -6.07 -20.60
N GLU A 33 13.54 -6.44 -21.86
CA GLU A 33 12.91 -5.54 -22.84
C GLU A 33 11.52 -5.05 -22.38
N ARG A 34 10.79 -5.85 -21.59
CA ARG A 34 9.49 -5.47 -21.04
C ARG A 34 9.65 -4.34 -20.03
N ILE A 35 10.67 -4.44 -19.18
CA ILE A 35 10.99 -3.42 -18.17
C ILE A 35 11.32 -2.08 -18.84
N ILE A 36 12.17 -2.10 -19.88
CA ILE A 36 12.63 -0.90 -20.58
C ILE A 36 11.47 -0.15 -21.26
N ASN A 37 10.50 -0.89 -21.81
CA ASN A 37 9.44 -0.31 -22.64
C ASN A 37 8.23 0.19 -21.84
N LEU A 38 8.03 -0.27 -20.60
CA LEU A 38 6.81 0.01 -19.83
C LEU A 38 6.59 1.49 -19.51
N LEU A 39 7.66 2.28 -19.33
CA LEU A 39 7.56 3.72 -19.04
C LEU A 39 7.56 4.63 -20.28
N ASN A 40 7.63 4.07 -21.49
CA ASN A 40 7.70 4.84 -22.74
C ASN A 40 6.30 5.22 -23.24
N SER A 41 5.56 6.01 -22.46
CA SER A 41 4.23 6.51 -22.82
C SER A 41 4.06 7.98 -22.43
N SER A 42 3.20 8.69 -23.15
CA SER A 42 2.73 10.03 -22.77
C SER A 42 1.35 10.02 -22.10
N ASP A 43 0.72 8.85 -21.97
CA ASP A 43 -0.57 8.67 -21.30
C ASP A 43 -0.36 8.42 -19.80
N GLU A 44 -0.92 9.28 -18.96
CA GLU A 44 -0.77 9.22 -17.50
C GLU A 44 -1.29 7.92 -16.88
N ASN A 45 -2.37 7.34 -17.40
CA ASN A 45 -2.90 6.07 -16.89
C ASN A 45 -1.93 4.93 -17.20
N ILE A 46 -1.34 4.92 -18.39
CA ILE A 46 -0.34 3.92 -18.78
C ILE A 46 0.92 4.09 -17.93
N ILE A 47 1.38 5.31 -17.70
CA ILE A 47 2.53 5.60 -16.84
C ILE A 47 2.27 5.10 -15.41
N PHE A 48 1.09 5.37 -14.84
CA PHE A 48 0.72 4.89 -13.52
C PHE A 48 0.69 3.35 -13.44
N GLU A 49 0.01 2.68 -14.37
CA GLU A 49 -0.08 1.22 -14.39
C GLU A 49 1.30 0.57 -14.57
N ALA A 50 2.12 1.12 -15.46
CA ALA A 50 3.50 0.68 -15.68
C ALA A 50 4.37 0.88 -14.43
N ALA A 51 4.31 2.06 -13.80
CA ALA A 51 5.07 2.36 -12.60
C ALA A 51 4.66 1.45 -11.43
N LYS A 52 3.35 1.19 -11.28
CA LYS A 52 2.81 0.24 -10.30
C LYS A 52 3.31 -1.18 -10.55
N LEU A 53 3.30 -1.65 -11.79
CA LEU A 53 3.78 -2.99 -12.15
C LEU A 53 5.28 -3.14 -11.91
N LEU A 54 6.08 -2.19 -12.41
CA LEU A 54 7.52 -2.15 -12.20
C LEU A 54 7.90 -2.11 -10.72
N THR A 55 7.15 -1.37 -9.91
CA THR A 55 7.34 -1.34 -8.45
C THR A 55 7.03 -2.70 -7.81
N HIS A 56 5.99 -3.41 -8.27
CA HIS A 56 5.71 -4.78 -7.82
C HIS A 56 6.82 -5.76 -8.17
N TRP A 57 7.57 -5.51 -9.24
CA TRP A 57 8.76 -6.28 -9.61
C TRP A 57 10.04 -5.76 -8.95
N GLY A 58 9.95 -4.88 -7.95
CA GLY A 58 11.13 -4.37 -7.24
C GLY A 58 12.00 -3.41 -8.08
N GLN A 59 11.51 -2.92 -9.22
CA GLN A 59 12.26 -2.03 -10.09
C GLN A 59 12.26 -0.59 -9.55
N THR A 60 13.46 -0.03 -9.38
CA THR A 60 13.63 1.35 -8.86
C THR A 60 12.99 2.40 -9.78
N SER A 61 13.03 2.19 -11.10
CA SER A 61 12.43 3.11 -12.08
C SER A 61 10.92 3.29 -11.87
N GLY A 62 10.19 2.19 -11.63
CA GLY A 62 8.76 2.25 -11.29
C GLY A 62 8.52 2.93 -9.95
N PHE A 63 9.31 2.57 -8.93
CA PHE A 63 9.20 3.12 -7.59
C PHE A 63 9.36 4.65 -7.61
N ASP A 64 10.41 5.16 -8.26
CA ASP A 64 10.72 6.58 -8.30
C ASP A 64 9.61 7.36 -9.04
N VAL A 65 9.00 6.80 -10.09
CA VAL A 65 7.84 7.41 -10.76
C VAL A 65 6.63 7.49 -9.82
N LEU A 66 6.31 6.43 -9.08
CA LEU A 66 5.20 6.49 -8.11
C LEU A 66 5.44 7.50 -6.99
N VAL A 67 6.68 7.62 -6.51
CA VAL A 67 7.04 8.65 -5.52
C VAL A 67 6.85 10.05 -6.10
N ASN A 68 7.28 10.29 -7.33
CA ASN A 68 7.06 11.59 -7.98
C ASN A 68 5.57 11.91 -8.15
N LEU A 69 4.75 10.93 -8.57
CA LEU A 69 3.30 11.10 -8.67
C LEU A 69 2.66 11.37 -7.30
N LEU A 70 3.12 10.70 -6.23
CA LEU A 70 2.68 10.94 -4.86
C LEU A 70 3.03 12.37 -4.41
N ASP A 71 4.25 12.82 -4.67
CA ASP A 71 4.76 14.12 -4.26
C ASP A 71 4.08 15.27 -5.00
N ASP A 72 3.76 15.05 -6.28
CA ASP A 72 2.99 15.97 -7.12
C ASP A 72 1.47 15.96 -6.83
N ASN A 73 0.99 15.10 -5.91
CA ASN A 73 -0.44 14.86 -5.66
C ASN A 73 -1.23 14.43 -6.91
N LYS A 74 -0.61 13.63 -7.77
CA LYS A 74 -1.19 13.09 -9.02
C LYS A 74 -1.67 11.64 -8.91
N LEU A 75 -1.84 11.13 -7.69
CA LEU A 75 -2.38 9.80 -7.40
C LEU A 75 -3.82 9.93 -6.91
N ASP A 76 -4.78 10.07 -7.83
CA ASP A 76 -6.22 10.12 -7.51
C ASP A 76 -7.01 9.55 -8.68
N GLY A 77 -7.97 8.68 -8.41
CA GLY A 77 -8.98 8.22 -9.36
C GLY A 77 -8.50 7.21 -10.42
N TYR A 78 -7.38 6.53 -10.23
CA TYR A 78 -6.92 5.49 -11.18
C TYR A 78 -7.59 4.14 -10.93
N ILE A 79 -7.96 3.84 -9.67
CA ILE A 79 -8.48 2.53 -9.28
C ILE A 79 -9.69 2.70 -8.37
N ASP A 80 -10.88 2.40 -8.87
CA ASP A 80 -12.09 2.39 -8.07
C ASP A 80 -12.22 1.10 -7.23
N HIS A 81 -12.58 1.26 -5.95
CA HIS A 81 -12.90 0.13 -5.08
C HIS A 81 -14.15 -0.59 -5.59
N ARG A 82 -13.98 -1.84 -6.06
CA ARG A 82 -15.00 -2.63 -6.76
C ARG A 82 -16.38 -2.68 -6.09
N LEU A 83 -16.44 -2.74 -4.76
CA LEU A 83 -17.71 -2.86 -4.01
C LEU A 83 -18.29 -1.53 -3.51
N HIS A 84 -17.47 -0.48 -3.41
CA HIS A 84 -17.82 0.71 -2.63
C HIS A 84 -17.63 2.02 -3.41
N GLY A 85 -17.00 1.96 -4.58
CA GLY A 85 -16.88 3.07 -5.53
C GLY A 85 -16.06 4.25 -5.02
N TYR A 86 -15.26 4.08 -3.96
CA TYR A 86 -14.29 5.08 -3.55
C TYR A 86 -12.93 4.77 -4.17
N ASP A 87 -12.08 5.78 -4.30
CA ASP A 87 -10.74 5.61 -4.87
C ASP A 87 -9.82 4.79 -3.95
N ASP A 88 -9.26 3.73 -4.52
CA ASP A 88 -8.35 2.75 -3.91
C ASP A 88 -6.90 2.92 -4.42
N THR A 89 -6.62 3.92 -5.26
CA THR A 89 -5.30 4.18 -5.86
C THR A 89 -4.18 4.12 -4.83
N PHE A 90 -4.30 4.85 -3.71
CA PHE A 90 -3.28 4.86 -2.65
C PHE A 90 -3.09 3.50 -1.97
N GLN A 91 -4.15 2.70 -1.82
CA GLN A 91 -4.03 1.36 -1.25
C GLN A 91 -3.25 0.42 -2.19
N HIS A 92 -3.42 0.56 -3.50
CA HIS A 92 -2.63 -0.18 -4.48
C HIS A 92 -1.17 0.28 -4.53
N VAL A 93 -0.92 1.60 -4.42
CA VAL A 93 0.45 2.15 -4.34
C VAL A 93 1.15 1.70 -3.05
N LEU A 94 0.43 1.66 -1.92
CA LEU A 94 0.96 1.12 -0.66
C LEU A 94 1.40 -0.35 -0.81
N ARG A 95 0.56 -1.18 -1.43
CA ARG A 95 0.91 -2.59 -1.72
C ARG A 95 2.14 -2.70 -2.60
N ALA A 96 2.24 -1.86 -3.63
CA ALA A 96 3.41 -1.82 -4.51
C ALA A 96 4.68 -1.49 -3.72
N PHE A 97 4.67 -0.47 -2.86
CA PHE A 97 5.83 -0.11 -2.02
C PHE A 97 6.24 -1.22 -1.06
N VAL A 98 5.27 -1.92 -0.45
CA VAL A 98 5.55 -3.07 0.41
C VAL A 98 6.17 -4.23 -0.40
N ARG A 99 5.65 -4.51 -1.59
CA ARG A 99 6.19 -5.55 -2.48
C ARG A 99 7.60 -5.20 -2.98
N TYR A 100 7.84 -3.94 -3.34
CA TYR A 100 9.16 -3.43 -3.69
C TYR A 100 10.17 -3.73 -2.58
N TRP A 101 9.82 -3.40 -1.34
CA TRP A 101 10.68 -3.68 -0.19
C TRP A 101 10.92 -5.18 0.00
N ALA A 102 9.88 -6.02 -0.13
CA ALA A 102 10.02 -7.47 0.01
C ALA A 102 11.02 -8.05 -1.01
N ILE A 103 10.90 -7.68 -2.28
CA ILE A 103 11.85 -8.12 -3.33
C ILE A 103 13.26 -7.61 -3.05
N GLN A 104 13.39 -6.35 -2.63
CA GLN A 104 14.71 -5.81 -2.28
C GLN A 104 15.32 -6.53 -1.07
N CYS A 105 14.53 -6.99 -0.10
CA CYS A 105 15.00 -7.86 0.98
C CYS A 105 15.55 -9.17 0.46
N ASP A 106 14.83 -9.84 -0.43
CA ASP A 106 15.25 -11.13 -1.03
C ASP A 106 16.56 -10.98 -1.82
N LEU A 107 16.78 -9.81 -2.43
CA LEU A 107 18.02 -9.44 -3.12
C LEU A 107 19.16 -8.97 -2.19
N GLY A 108 18.94 -8.92 -0.87
CA GLY A 108 19.95 -8.50 0.12
C GLY A 108 20.03 -7.00 0.39
N PHE A 109 19.08 -6.20 -0.11
CA PHE A 109 19.01 -4.73 0.03
C PHE A 109 17.90 -4.26 0.98
N GLY A 110 17.51 -5.10 1.96
CA GLY A 110 16.35 -4.85 2.81
C GLY A 110 16.41 -3.56 3.64
N GLU A 111 17.52 -3.27 4.31
CA GLU A 111 17.64 -2.05 5.12
C GLU A 111 17.65 -0.76 4.27
N PRO A 112 18.43 -0.66 3.18
CA PRO A 112 18.30 0.44 2.23
C PRO A 112 16.86 0.63 1.71
N ALA A 113 16.18 -0.47 1.35
CA ALA A 113 14.81 -0.40 0.87
C ALA A 113 13.84 0.07 1.94
N ARG A 114 13.96 -0.42 3.18
CA ARG A 114 13.15 0.01 4.34
C ARG A 114 13.26 1.52 4.55
N ILE A 115 14.48 2.05 4.54
CA ILE A 115 14.72 3.51 4.66
C ILE A 115 14.07 4.25 3.49
N LYS A 116 14.19 3.73 2.26
CA LYS A 116 13.65 4.35 1.05
C LYS A 116 12.12 4.43 1.06
N ILE A 117 11.43 3.37 1.50
CA ILE A 117 9.95 3.31 1.48
C ILE A 117 9.29 4.09 2.63
N PHE A 118 10.03 4.44 3.69
CA PHE A 118 9.47 5.05 4.89
C PHE A 118 8.73 6.37 4.62
N SER A 119 9.37 7.30 3.92
CA SER A 119 8.80 8.63 3.66
C SER A 119 7.55 8.55 2.76
N PRO A 120 7.55 7.82 1.63
CA PRO A 120 6.34 7.62 0.82
C PRO A 120 5.19 6.95 1.59
N ILE A 121 5.46 5.91 2.37
CA ILE A 121 4.42 5.22 3.16
C ILE A 121 3.84 6.15 4.23
N LYS A 122 4.67 6.95 4.90
CA LYS A 122 4.20 7.96 5.85
C LYS A 122 3.18 8.92 5.21
N LYS A 123 3.46 9.43 4.00
CA LYS A 123 2.53 10.30 3.26
C LYS A 123 1.21 9.60 2.94
N ILE A 124 1.25 8.31 2.58
CA ILE A 124 0.04 7.52 2.32
C ILE A 124 -0.78 7.33 3.60
N ILE A 125 -0.14 7.05 4.74
CA ILE A 125 -0.84 6.98 6.04
C ILE A 125 -1.53 8.33 6.34
N GLU A 126 -0.86 9.45 6.11
CA GLU A 126 -1.44 10.78 6.31
C GLU A 126 -2.64 11.04 5.39
N LYS A 127 -2.57 10.65 4.11
CA LYS A 127 -3.71 10.71 3.16
C LYS A 127 -4.88 9.86 3.63
N SER A 128 -4.61 8.72 4.25
CA SER A 128 -5.64 7.81 4.74
C SER A 128 -6.46 8.39 5.90
N ASN A 129 -6.02 9.48 6.55
CA ASN A 129 -6.79 10.15 7.60
C ASN A 129 -8.10 10.76 7.07
N THR A 130 -8.11 11.20 5.81
CA THR A 130 -9.25 11.90 5.20
C THR A 130 -9.90 11.13 4.06
N GLN A 131 -9.18 10.20 3.44
CA GLN A 131 -9.67 9.39 2.32
C GLN A 131 -10.16 8.02 2.79
N ARG A 132 -10.91 7.29 1.94
CA ARG A 132 -11.62 6.06 2.36
C ARG A 132 -10.81 4.77 2.26
N PHE A 133 -9.72 4.76 1.49
CA PHE A 133 -8.86 3.57 1.31
C PHE A 133 -8.24 3.06 2.63
N ASN A 134 -7.92 1.77 2.70
CA ASN A 134 -7.39 1.11 3.90
C ASN A 134 -5.86 0.95 3.84
N ILE A 135 -5.19 1.02 5.00
CA ILE A 135 -3.74 0.85 5.17
C ILE A 135 -3.35 -0.50 5.81
N LYS A 136 -4.30 -1.42 6.04
CA LYS A 136 -4.06 -2.72 6.70
C LYS A 136 -2.95 -3.57 6.07
N GLY A 137 -2.67 -3.36 4.79
CA GLY A 137 -1.56 -4.02 4.09
C GLY A 137 -0.18 -3.71 4.70
N LEU A 138 -0.06 -2.66 5.50
CA LEU A 138 1.17 -2.33 6.22
C LEU A 138 1.31 -3.10 7.55
N PHE A 139 0.21 -3.58 8.13
CA PHE A 139 0.22 -4.11 9.50
C PHE A 139 1.07 -5.36 9.65
N TRP A 140 1.03 -6.27 8.67
CA TRP A 140 1.89 -7.46 8.69
C TRP A 140 3.38 -7.07 8.70
N VAL A 141 3.76 -6.02 7.96
CA VAL A 141 5.17 -5.58 7.88
C VAL A 141 5.64 -5.08 9.24
N ILE A 142 4.78 -4.36 9.97
CA ILE A 142 5.10 -3.88 11.31
C ILE A 142 5.17 -5.06 12.29
N GLU A 143 4.24 -6.00 12.22
CA GLU A 143 4.12 -7.15 13.13
C GLU A 143 5.25 -8.17 12.94
N GLU A 144 5.46 -8.63 11.71
CA GLU A 144 6.40 -9.71 11.37
C GLU A 144 7.83 -9.17 11.25
N CYS A 145 8.01 -8.03 10.60
CA CYS A 145 9.34 -7.47 10.32
C CYS A 145 9.82 -6.49 11.40
N LYS A 146 9.01 -6.24 12.43
CA LYS A 146 9.31 -5.39 13.60
C LYS A 146 9.61 -3.93 13.23
N TYR A 147 8.92 -3.40 12.23
CA TYR A 147 9.08 -2.00 11.78
C TYR A 147 8.33 -1.02 12.68
N SER A 148 8.80 -0.93 13.92
CA SER A 148 8.22 -0.14 15.01
C SER A 148 8.15 1.37 14.72
N GLU A 149 8.91 1.88 13.76
CA GLU A 149 8.90 3.28 13.33
C GLU A 149 7.53 3.75 12.80
N TYR A 150 6.69 2.82 12.34
CA TYR A 150 5.33 3.15 11.88
C TYR A 150 4.31 3.19 13.04
N ILE A 151 4.61 2.63 14.21
CA ILE A 151 3.66 2.57 15.34
C ILE A 151 3.15 3.97 15.74
N PRO A 152 4.01 5.01 15.90
CA PRO A 152 3.53 6.36 16.18
C PRO A 152 2.64 6.94 15.08
N LEU A 153 2.87 6.56 13.82
CA LEU A 153 2.06 7.00 12.69
C LEU A 153 0.67 6.36 12.70
N ILE A 154 0.58 5.06 13.02
CA ILE A 154 -0.70 4.35 13.18
C ILE A 154 -1.49 4.89 14.39
N LYS A 155 -0.82 5.19 15.50
CA LYS A 155 -1.45 5.88 16.64
C LYS A 155 -2.08 7.21 16.20
N ASN A 156 -1.29 8.06 15.54
CA ASN A 156 -1.76 9.36 15.08
C ASN A 156 -2.90 9.24 14.07
N HIS A 157 -2.83 8.25 13.18
CA HIS A 157 -3.91 7.92 12.26
C HIS A 157 -5.22 7.64 13.01
N LEU A 158 -5.21 6.71 13.97
CA LEU A 158 -6.38 6.39 14.79
C LEU A 158 -6.96 7.62 15.50
N ILE A 159 -6.11 8.45 16.12
CA ILE A 159 -6.54 9.69 16.79
C ILE A 159 -7.35 10.60 15.85
N GLN A 160 -6.96 10.68 14.57
CA GLN A 160 -7.62 11.54 13.59
C GLN A 160 -8.96 11.00 13.10
N ILE A 161 -9.13 9.67 13.08
CA ILE A 161 -10.27 9.05 12.40
C ILE A 161 -11.34 8.51 13.36
N ILE A 162 -10.99 8.30 14.63
CA ILE A 162 -11.83 7.61 15.62
C ILE A 162 -13.17 8.30 15.87
N ASP A 163 -13.24 9.62 15.68
CA ASP A 163 -14.47 10.43 15.84
C ASP A 163 -15.37 10.42 14.60
N HIS A 164 -14.94 9.76 13.51
CA HIS A 164 -15.66 9.71 12.23
C HIS A 164 -16.01 8.28 11.75
N PRO A 165 -16.61 7.42 12.59
CA PRO A 165 -16.82 6.01 12.27
C PRO A 165 -17.76 5.77 11.08
N LYS A 166 -18.71 6.66 10.78
CA LYS A 166 -19.63 6.49 9.64
C LYS A 166 -18.92 6.34 8.29
N LEU A 167 -17.75 6.97 8.14
CA LEU A 167 -16.98 6.94 6.90
C LEU A 167 -15.82 5.96 6.96
N GLN A 168 -15.34 5.64 8.16
CA GLN A 168 -14.04 4.98 8.35
C GLN A 168 -14.12 3.73 9.24
N PHE A 169 -15.33 3.21 9.51
CA PHE A 169 -15.58 2.15 10.49
C PHE A 169 -14.55 1.01 10.42
N TRP A 170 -14.39 0.39 9.25
CA TRP A 170 -13.48 -0.75 9.08
C TRP A 170 -12.01 -0.38 9.25
N LYS A 171 -11.62 0.84 8.89
CA LYS A 171 -10.26 1.32 9.09
C LYS A 171 -9.94 1.51 10.58
N ILE A 172 -10.91 2.04 11.33
CA ILE A 172 -10.80 2.19 12.78
C ILE A 172 -10.76 0.82 13.44
N HIS A 173 -11.67 -0.07 13.06
CA HIS A 173 -11.70 -1.45 13.54
C HIS A 173 -10.33 -2.13 13.33
N ASP A 174 -9.86 -2.19 12.08
CA ASP A 174 -8.61 -2.86 11.73
C ASP A 174 -7.42 -2.24 12.48
N GLY A 175 -7.36 -0.91 12.57
CA GLY A 175 -6.29 -0.20 13.27
C GLY A 175 -6.29 -0.42 14.78
N LEU A 176 -7.47 -0.44 15.42
CA LEU A 176 -7.60 -0.74 16.85
C LEU A 176 -7.24 -2.19 17.15
N GLU A 177 -7.74 -3.15 16.37
CA GLU A 177 -7.42 -4.57 16.52
C GLU A 177 -5.91 -4.81 16.39
N PHE A 178 -5.29 -4.18 15.40
CA PHE A 178 -3.83 -4.22 15.22
C PHE A 178 -3.08 -3.60 16.40
N MET A 179 -3.47 -2.40 16.85
CA MET A 179 -2.80 -1.71 17.94
C MET A 179 -3.00 -2.40 19.30
N LEU A 180 -4.09 -3.13 19.51
CA LEU A 180 -4.30 -3.96 20.71
C LEU A 180 -3.24 -5.06 20.82
N LYS A 181 -2.82 -5.66 19.71
CA LYS A 181 -1.77 -6.70 19.71
C LYS A 181 -0.39 -6.13 20.10
N LEU A 182 -0.14 -4.87 19.75
CA LEU A 182 1.18 -4.24 19.93
C LEU A 182 1.29 -3.45 21.24
N ASN A 183 0.25 -2.68 21.59
CA ASN A 183 0.22 -1.82 22.76
C ASN A 183 -1.24 -1.63 23.24
N PRO A 184 -1.77 -2.58 24.03
CA PRO A 184 -3.14 -2.50 24.55
C PRO A 184 -3.41 -1.23 25.37
N GLU A 185 -2.46 -0.82 26.21
CA GLU A 185 -2.59 0.34 27.09
C GLU A 185 -2.85 1.62 26.29
N LEU A 186 -2.13 1.82 25.18
CA LEU A 186 -2.32 2.96 24.29
C LEU A 186 -3.74 2.98 23.71
N VAL A 187 -4.29 1.83 23.34
CA VAL A 187 -5.66 1.73 22.79
C VAL A 187 -6.70 2.06 23.86
N HIS A 188 -6.56 1.50 25.06
CA HIS A 188 -7.49 1.79 26.17
C HIS A 188 -7.45 3.27 26.55
N ASN A 189 -6.27 3.86 26.68
CA ASN A 189 -6.13 5.30 26.96
C ASN A 189 -6.79 6.17 25.87
N LEU A 190 -6.59 5.83 24.58
CA LEU A 190 -7.22 6.56 23.48
C LEU A 190 -8.75 6.48 23.53
N LEU A 191 -9.30 5.30 23.81
CA LEU A 191 -10.75 5.09 23.89
C LEU A 191 -11.34 5.84 25.08
N ASP A 192 -10.71 5.77 26.24
CA ASP A 192 -11.11 6.50 27.45
C ASP A 192 -11.08 8.02 27.22
N GLU A 193 -10.02 8.56 26.61
CA GLU A 193 -9.91 9.98 26.25
C GLU A 193 -11.03 10.43 25.31
N LYS A 194 -11.50 9.54 24.43
CA LYS A 194 -12.56 9.81 23.45
C LYS A 194 -13.96 9.46 23.96
N GLY A 195 -14.09 8.92 25.17
CA GLY A 195 -15.36 8.44 25.73
C GLY A 195 -15.98 7.32 24.88
N LYS A 196 -15.16 6.41 24.37
CA LYS A 196 -15.54 5.28 23.51
C LYS A 196 -15.14 3.95 24.15
N THR A 197 -15.68 2.85 23.64
CA THR A 197 -15.30 1.50 24.04
C THR A 197 -14.91 0.65 22.82
N LEU A 198 -14.37 -0.54 23.07
CA LEU A 198 -14.08 -1.51 21.99
C LEU A 198 -15.36 -1.99 21.29
N GLU A 199 -16.48 -2.07 22.01
CA GLU A 199 -17.78 -2.47 21.47
C GLU A 199 -18.31 -1.50 20.41
N ASP A 200 -18.01 -0.20 20.55
CA ASP A 200 -18.36 0.83 19.55
C ASP A 200 -17.77 0.51 18.16
N PHE A 201 -16.69 -0.29 18.13
CA PHE A 201 -15.98 -0.70 16.94
C PHE A 201 -16.09 -2.20 16.65
N LYS A 202 -17.04 -2.91 17.27
CA LYS A 202 -17.27 -4.36 17.10
C LYS A 202 -16.05 -5.23 17.43
N ILE A 203 -15.18 -4.75 18.31
CA ILE A 203 -14.05 -5.53 18.81
C ILE A 203 -14.51 -6.19 20.11
N ASN A 204 -14.77 -7.49 20.05
CA ASN A 204 -15.09 -8.28 21.23
C ASN A 204 -13.80 -8.84 21.82
N ASN A 205 -13.60 -8.66 23.13
CA ASN A 205 -12.41 -9.02 23.91
C ASN A 205 -11.63 -10.23 23.36
N LEU A 206 -10.34 -9.99 23.06
CA LEU A 206 -9.30 -11.02 22.91
C LEU A 206 -9.10 -11.79 24.21
#